data_AF-A0A9D8X5Q0-F1
#
_entry.id   AF-A0A9D8X5Q0-F1
#
_cell.length_a   1.000
_cell.length_b   1.000
_cell.length_c   1.000
_cell.angle_alpha   90.00
_cell.angle_beta   90.00
_cell.angle_gamma   90.00
#
_symmetry.space_group_name_H-M   'P 1'
#
loop_
_entity.id
_entity.type
_entity.pdbx_description
1 polymer ?
#
loop_
_entity_poly.entity_id
_entity_poly.type
_entity_poly.pdbx_seq_one_letter_code
_entity_poly.pdbx_strand_id
1 'polypeptide(L)'
;AEKRFLSINPELIVERFDIFYLPETADEINLSDYDFIIDAIDNVTAKIELIVRAEKQGVPIISSMGTGNKLSPEMLEIADIYKTSVCPLARVMRRELKNRGVKKLKVIYSKEEPIKTDSSVPGSISFTPPVAGYLAASYVIKNLIENK
;
A
#
# COMPACT_ATOMS: atom_id res chain seq x y z
N ALA A 1 0.81 2.31 17.88
CA ALA A 1 0.76 0.94 17.32
C ALA A 1 1.63 -0.03 18.12
N GLU A 2 2.90 0.29 18.39
CA GLU A 2 3.86 -0.54 19.13
C GLU A 2 3.31 -1.24 20.38
N LYS A 3 2.71 -0.51 21.34
CA LYS A 3 2.08 -1.11 22.53
C LYS A 3 1.09 -2.23 22.20
N ARG A 4 0.32 -2.07 21.12
CA ARG A 4 -0.64 -3.08 20.65
C ARG A 4 0.08 -4.29 20.06
N PHE A 5 1.16 -4.10 19.30
CA PHE A 5 1.96 -5.22 18.77
C PHE A 5 2.59 -6.05 19.89
N LEU A 6 3.22 -5.40 20.87
CA LEU A 6 3.84 -6.08 22.02
C LEU A 6 2.80 -6.76 22.94
N SER A 7 1.56 -6.27 22.97
CA SER A 7 0.46 -6.97 23.66
C SER A 7 0.03 -8.28 22.98
N ILE A 8 0.33 -8.44 21.68
CA ILE A 8 0.03 -9.66 20.91
C ILE A 8 1.19 -10.65 21.03
N ASN A 9 2.40 -10.18 20.77
CA ASN A 9 3.62 -10.96 20.89
C ASN A 9 4.72 -10.06 21.52
N PRO A 10 5.05 -10.29 22.81
CA PRO A 10 6.08 -9.52 23.52
C PRO A 10 7.50 -9.66 22.95
N GLU A 11 7.76 -10.71 22.16
CA GLU A 11 9.07 -10.98 21.56
C GLU A 11 9.27 -10.28 20.21
N LEU A 12 8.26 -9.54 19.72
CA LEU A 12 8.40 -8.78 18.48
C LEU A 12 9.44 -7.68 18.63
N ILE A 13 10.39 -7.65 17.70
CA ILE A 13 11.27 -6.50 17.49
C ILE A 13 10.48 -5.48 16.65
N VAL A 14 10.16 -4.34 17.25
CA VAL A 14 9.42 -3.26 16.58
C VAL A 14 10.34 -2.06 16.49
N GLU A 15 10.70 -1.68 15.27
CA GLU A 15 11.42 -0.43 15.00
C GLU A 15 10.42 0.62 14.51
N ARG A 16 10.50 1.84 15.06
CA ARG A 16 9.64 2.96 14.69
C ARG A 16 10.49 4.11 14.17
N PHE A 17 10.11 4.60 13.01
CA PHE A 17 10.62 5.84 12.45
C PHE A 17 9.54 6.91 12.59
N ASP A 18 9.81 7.98 13.33
CA ASP A 18 8.90 9.14 13.43
C ASP A 18 9.18 10.12 12.30
N ILE A 19 9.00 9.65 11.07
CA ILE A 19 9.28 10.40 9.86
C ILE A 19 8.06 10.45 8.95
N PHE A 20 7.92 11.54 8.23
CA PHE A 20 7.01 11.62 7.11
C PHE A 20 7.80 11.28 5.84
N TYR A 21 7.55 10.11 5.26
CA TYR A 21 8.35 9.59 4.13
C TYR A 21 8.07 10.39 2.85
N LEU A 22 9.02 11.24 2.46
CA LEU A 22 8.99 12.06 1.25
C LEU A 22 10.33 11.94 0.53
N PRO A 23 10.44 12.40 -0.74
CA PRO A 23 11.73 12.37 -1.45
C PRO A 23 12.89 12.97 -0.66
N GLU A 24 12.64 14.01 0.13
CA GLU A 24 13.66 14.70 0.94
C GLU A 24 14.14 13.88 2.16
N THR A 25 13.30 12.96 2.67
CA THR A 25 13.59 12.14 3.87
C THR A 25 13.77 10.66 3.54
N ALA A 26 13.52 10.25 2.29
CA ALA A 26 13.53 8.86 1.86
C ALA A 26 14.89 8.16 2.00
N ASP A 27 15.98 8.92 2.08
CA ASP A 27 17.32 8.39 2.33
C ASP A 27 17.58 8.01 3.80
N GLU A 28 16.70 8.40 4.73
CA GLU A 28 16.79 8.01 6.14
C GLU A 28 16.41 6.53 6.37
N ILE A 29 15.71 5.91 5.42
CA ILE A 29 15.35 4.49 5.48
C ILE A 29 15.99 3.76 4.30
N ASN A 30 16.87 2.82 4.62
CA ASN A 30 17.39 1.88 3.64
C ASN A 30 16.39 0.74 3.42
N LEU A 31 15.66 0.78 2.30
CA LEU A 31 14.61 -0.21 2.03
C LEU A 31 15.18 -1.62 1.81
N SER A 32 16.46 -1.74 1.45
CA SER A 32 17.13 -3.04 1.25
C SER A 32 17.33 -3.84 2.53
N ASP A 33 17.11 -3.24 3.70
CA ASP A 33 17.16 -3.94 4.99
C ASP A 33 15.87 -4.76 5.28
N TYR A 34 14.86 -4.68 4.40
CA TYR A 34 13.57 -5.34 4.58
C TYR A 34 13.34 -6.42 3.52
N ASP A 35 12.79 -7.57 3.94
CA ASP A 35 12.40 -8.65 3.03
C ASP A 35 11.18 -8.29 2.17
N PHE A 36 10.32 -7.39 2.68
CA PHE A 36 9.08 -7.00 2.02
C PHE A 36 8.58 -5.64 2.51
N ILE A 37 7.95 -4.87 1.61
CA ILE A 37 7.32 -3.58 1.94
C ILE A 37 5.79 -3.67 1.78
N ILE A 38 5.07 -3.24 2.81
CA ILE A 38 3.62 -2.98 2.74
C ILE A 38 3.41 -1.48 2.72
N ASP A 39 2.97 -0.96 1.59
CA ASP A 39 2.66 0.47 1.44
C ASP A 39 1.18 0.75 1.73
N ALA A 40 0.95 1.41 2.86
CA ALA A 40 -0.35 1.91 3.31
C ALA A 40 -0.41 3.46 3.35
N ILE A 41 0.45 4.14 2.59
CA ILE A 41 0.53 5.60 2.52
C ILE A 41 -0.64 6.16 1.69
N ASP A 42 -1.20 7.30 2.09
CA ASP A 42 -2.28 8.01 1.38
C ASP A 42 -1.76 9.17 0.50
N ASN A 43 -0.60 9.72 0.82
CA ASN A 43 0.09 10.73 0.01
C ASN A 43 0.66 10.15 -1.29
N VAL A 44 0.26 10.71 -2.43
CA VAL A 44 0.66 10.25 -3.77
C VAL A 44 2.16 10.36 -4.00
N THR A 45 2.78 11.49 -3.62
CA THR A 45 4.21 11.74 -3.83
C THR A 45 5.07 10.74 -3.05
N ALA A 46 4.79 10.59 -1.76
CA ALA A 46 5.43 9.64 -0.86
C ALA A 46 5.31 8.20 -1.39
N LYS A 47 4.10 7.82 -1.83
CA LYS A 47 3.81 6.50 -2.38
C LYS A 47 4.63 6.22 -3.64
N ILE A 48 4.68 7.15 -4.58
CA ILE A 48 5.46 7.00 -5.83
C ILE A 48 6.95 6.83 -5.50
N GLU A 49 7.48 7.67 -4.61
CA GLU A 49 8.89 7.61 -4.21
C GLU A 49 9.24 6.25 -3.59
N LEU A 50 8.42 5.77 -2.66
CA LEU A 50 8.60 4.47 -2.03
C LEU A 50 8.64 3.33 -3.06
N ILE A 51 7.70 3.32 -4.01
CA ILE A 51 7.61 2.28 -5.05
C ILE A 51 8.83 2.31 -5.97
N VAL A 52 9.25 3.50 -6.42
CA VAL A 52 10.38 3.64 -7.34
C VAL A 52 11.68 3.22 -6.66
N ARG A 53 11.87 3.61 -5.39
CA ARG A 53 13.04 3.19 -4.61
C ARG A 53 13.03 1.69 -4.34
N ALA A 54 11.89 1.11 -3.96
CA ALA A 54 11.75 -0.32 -3.76
C ALA A 54 12.10 -1.11 -5.03
N GLU A 55 11.59 -0.70 -6.21
CA GLU A 55 11.92 -1.34 -7.48
C GLU A 55 13.41 -1.21 -7.82
N LYS A 56 14.00 -0.03 -7.61
CA LYS A 56 15.44 0.21 -7.84
C LYS A 56 16.33 -0.64 -6.93
N GLN A 57 15.91 -0.87 -5.69
CA GLN A 57 16.64 -1.68 -4.70
C GLN A 57 16.29 -3.18 -4.78
N GLY A 58 15.34 -3.57 -5.64
CA GLY A 58 14.94 -4.97 -5.81
C GLY A 58 14.10 -5.53 -4.65
N VAL A 59 13.51 -4.67 -3.83
CA VAL A 59 12.72 -5.06 -2.66
C VAL A 59 11.26 -5.26 -3.07
N PRO A 60 10.64 -6.43 -2.81
CA PRO A 60 9.26 -6.65 -3.19
C PRO A 60 8.30 -5.78 -2.37
N ILE A 61 7.30 -5.24 -3.06
CA ILE A 61 6.35 -4.28 -2.49
C ILE A 61 4.92 -4.59 -2.92
N ILE A 62 3.98 -4.46 -1.98
CA ILE A 62 2.54 -4.38 -2.25
C ILE A 62 2.00 -3.03 -1.77
N SER A 63 1.18 -2.39 -2.60
CA SER A 63 0.64 -1.06 -2.31
C SER A 63 -0.88 -1.07 -2.19
N SER A 64 -1.41 -0.46 -1.14
CA SER A 64 -2.85 -0.21 -1.01
C SER A 64 -3.25 1.01 -1.82
N MET A 65 -4.29 0.86 -2.65
CA MET A 65 -5.00 1.96 -3.29
C MET A 65 -6.12 2.48 -2.37
N GLY A 66 -6.92 3.41 -2.89
CA GLY A 66 -7.98 4.06 -2.11
C GLY A 66 -9.18 3.14 -1.84
N THR A 67 -9.57 3.07 -0.56
CA THR A 67 -10.82 2.49 -0.06
C THR A 67 -11.88 3.55 0.28
N GLY A 68 -11.62 4.82 -0.06
CA GLY A 68 -12.54 5.92 0.20
C GLY A 68 -13.83 5.82 -0.62
N ASN A 69 -14.95 6.18 0.00
CA ASN A 69 -16.31 6.12 -0.53
C ASN A 69 -16.72 4.72 -1.03
N LYS A 70 -16.31 3.67 -0.31
CA LYS A 70 -16.57 2.26 -0.67
C LYS A 70 -17.12 1.47 0.51
N LEU A 71 -18.15 0.67 0.26
CA LEU A 71 -18.89 -0.08 1.25
C LEU A 71 -18.76 -1.60 1.10
N SER A 72 -18.19 -2.09 0.00
CA SER A 72 -18.14 -3.53 -0.32
C SER A 72 -16.70 -4.07 -0.22
N PRO A 73 -16.25 -4.54 0.97
CA PRO A 73 -14.93 -5.14 1.14
C PRO A 73 -14.73 -6.39 0.27
N GLU A 74 -15.79 -7.12 -0.06
CA GLU A 74 -15.77 -8.28 -0.96
C GLU A 74 -15.37 -7.95 -2.40
N MET A 75 -15.40 -6.68 -2.79
CA MET A 75 -14.94 -6.21 -4.10
C MET A 75 -13.46 -5.83 -4.12
N LEU A 76 -12.74 -5.97 -3.00
CA LEU A 76 -11.29 -5.80 -2.93
C LEU A 76 -10.59 -7.00 -3.58
N GLU A 77 -9.57 -6.71 -4.39
CA GLU A 77 -8.72 -7.72 -4.98
C GLU A 77 -7.26 -7.28 -5.07
N ILE A 78 -6.37 -8.27 -5.21
CA ILE A 78 -4.97 -8.05 -5.52
C ILE A 78 -4.78 -8.16 -7.03
N ALA A 79 -4.27 -7.12 -7.66
CA ALA A 79 -4.01 -7.09 -9.10
C ALA A 79 -2.67 -6.42 -9.40
N ASP A 80 -2.27 -6.47 -10.67
CA ASP A 80 -1.24 -5.56 -11.16
C ASP A 80 -1.83 -4.15 -11.32
N ILE A 81 -1.06 -3.12 -10.98
CA ILE A 81 -1.49 -1.72 -11.07
C ILE A 81 -2.07 -1.37 -12.45
N TYR A 82 -1.53 -1.93 -13.52
CA TYR A 82 -1.98 -1.66 -14.89
C TYR A 82 -3.27 -2.37 -15.28
N LYS A 83 -3.76 -3.31 -14.45
CA LYS A 83 -5.03 -4.00 -14.62
C LYS A 83 -6.16 -3.42 -13.77
N THR A 84 -5.88 -2.40 -12.96
CA THR A 84 -6.87 -1.78 -12.08
C THR A 84 -7.92 -0.98 -12.86
N SER A 85 -9.15 -0.95 -12.35
CA SER A 85 -10.28 -0.18 -12.87
C SER A 85 -10.91 0.68 -11.76
N VAL A 86 -11.78 1.62 -12.15
CA VAL A 86 -12.68 2.45 -11.30
C VAL A 86 -12.07 3.27 -10.15
N CYS A 87 -10.81 3.06 -9.77
CA CYS A 87 -10.15 3.73 -8.65
C CYS A 87 -9.41 5.00 -9.11
N PRO A 88 -9.78 6.20 -8.62
CA PRO A 88 -9.13 7.45 -8.98
C PRO A 88 -7.65 7.48 -8.63
N LEU A 89 -7.29 7.00 -7.43
CA LEU A 89 -5.89 6.92 -6.99
C LEU A 89 -5.08 6.00 -7.91
N ALA A 90 -5.60 4.79 -8.20
CA ALA A 90 -4.92 3.86 -9.09
C ALA A 90 -4.71 4.44 -10.50
N ARG A 91 -5.65 5.25 -11.00
CA ARG A 91 -5.51 5.94 -12.28
C ARG A 91 -4.32 6.92 -12.28
N VAL A 92 -4.16 7.71 -11.21
CA VAL A 92 -3.01 8.61 -11.06
C VAL A 92 -1.73 7.80 -10.95
N MET A 93 -1.70 6.78 -10.09
CA MET A 93 -0.55 5.90 -9.89
C MET A 93 -0.10 5.24 -11.19
N ARG A 94 -1.02 4.68 -12.01
CA ARG A 94 -0.67 4.08 -13.32
C ARG A 94 0.08 5.05 -14.22
N ARG A 95 -0.39 6.31 -14.31
CA ARG A 95 0.24 7.32 -15.16
C ARG A 95 1.65 7.65 -14.65
N GLU A 96 1.76 7.95 -13.37
CA GLU A 96 3.01 8.39 -12.77
C GLU A 96 4.08 7.30 -12.74
N LEU A 97 3.69 6.06 -12.44
CA LEU A 97 4.59 4.90 -12.42
C LEU A 97 5.06 4.54 -13.84
N LYS A 98 4.17 4.59 -14.83
CA LYS A 98 4.53 4.34 -16.24
C LYS A 98 5.58 5.34 -16.73
N ASN A 99 5.41 6.63 -16.39
CA ASN A 99 6.37 7.68 -16.77
C ASN A 99 7.75 7.48 -16.13
N ARG A 100 7.83 6.76 -15.01
CA ARG A 100 9.07 6.46 -14.29
C ARG A 100 9.65 5.09 -14.65
N GLY A 101 9.04 4.37 -15.59
CA GLY A 101 9.54 3.08 -16.07
C GLY A 101 9.19 1.86 -15.22
N VAL A 102 8.32 2.02 -14.21
CA VAL A 102 7.88 0.92 -13.34
C VAL A 102 7.05 -0.07 -14.14
N LYS A 103 7.51 -1.32 -14.28
CA LYS A 103 6.90 -2.27 -15.23
C LYS A 103 5.70 -3.01 -14.66
N LYS A 104 5.68 -3.22 -13.35
CA LYS A 104 4.64 -3.96 -12.62
C LYS A 104 4.60 -3.49 -11.18
N LEU A 105 3.44 -3.55 -10.56
CA LEU A 105 3.28 -3.31 -9.12
C LEU A 105 2.07 -4.08 -8.64
N LYS A 106 2.24 -4.87 -7.58
CA LYS A 106 1.12 -5.55 -6.93
C LYS A 106 0.39 -4.55 -6.04
N VAL A 107 -0.92 -4.45 -6.24
CA VAL A 107 -1.75 -3.51 -5.50
C VAL A 107 -3.03 -4.16 -5.01
N ILE A 108 -3.54 -3.64 -3.89
CA ILE A 108 -4.90 -3.89 -3.44
C ILE A 108 -5.77 -2.73 -3.88
N TYR A 109 -6.83 -3.02 -4.62
CA TYR A 109 -7.83 -2.03 -5.00
C TYR A 109 -9.21 -2.69 -4.98
N SER A 110 -10.26 -1.89 -5.01
CA SER A 110 -11.62 -2.41 -5.14
C SER A 110 -12.21 -2.08 -6.51
N LYS A 111 -12.96 -3.04 -7.07
CA LYS A 111 -13.77 -2.90 -8.29
C LYS A 111 -15.08 -2.13 -8.08
N GLU A 112 -15.39 -1.75 -6.84
CA GLU A 112 -16.53 -0.90 -6.51
C GLU A 112 -16.28 0.52 -7.05
N GLU A 113 -17.27 1.09 -7.72
CA GLU A 113 -17.26 2.51 -8.05
C GLU A 113 -17.40 3.34 -6.76
N PRO A 114 -16.53 4.33 -6.52
CA PRO A 114 -16.67 5.18 -5.34
C PRO A 114 -18.01 5.91 -5.35
N ILE A 115 -18.71 5.87 -4.22
CA ILE A 115 -19.94 6.62 -4.01
C ILE A 115 -19.63 8.11 -4.14
N LYS A 116 -20.40 8.81 -4.98
CA LYS A 116 -20.26 10.26 -5.16
C LYS A 116 -20.86 10.96 -3.94
N THR A 117 -20.10 11.88 -3.39
CA THR A 117 -20.47 12.71 -2.23
C THR A 117 -20.24 14.17 -2.57
N ASP A 118 -20.98 15.09 -1.95
CA ASP A 118 -20.75 16.53 -2.10
C ASP A 118 -19.46 17.01 -1.40
N SER A 119 -18.88 16.15 -0.55
CA SER A 119 -17.59 16.37 0.10
C SER A 119 -16.42 16.15 -0.85
N SER A 120 -15.42 17.03 -0.80
CA SER A 120 -14.12 16.86 -1.46
C SER A 120 -13.22 15.85 -0.75
N VAL A 121 -13.49 15.56 0.52
CA VAL A 121 -12.77 14.55 1.31
C VAL A 121 -13.53 13.22 1.23
N PRO A 122 -12.90 12.13 0.77
CA PRO A 122 -13.52 10.81 0.75
C PRO A 122 -13.87 10.33 2.16
N GLY A 123 -15.09 9.85 2.35
CA GLY A 123 -15.50 9.12 3.54
C GLY A 123 -14.87 7.73 3.61
N SER A 124 -14.80 7.16 4.81
CA SER A 124 -14.28 5.81 5.04
C SER A 124 -15.19 5.08 6.02
N ILE A 125 -15.42 3.79 5.79
CA ILE A 125 -16.21 2.93 6.67
C ILE A 125 -15.29 1.95 7.39
N SER A 126 -15.58 1.68 8.67
CA SER A 126 -14.64 1.03 9.59
C SER A 126 -14.15 -0.36 9.16
N PHE A 127 -14.90 -1.07 8.33
CA PHE A 127 -14.58 -2.45 7.93
C PHE A 127 -13.85 -2.57 6.58
N THR A 128 -13.92 -1.59 5.68
CA THR A 128 -13.30 -1.71 4.35
C THR A 128 -11.77 -1.58 4.39
N PRO A 129 -11.16 -0.56 5.04
CA PRO A 129 -9.71 -0.46 5.13
C PRO A 129 -9.03 -1.63 5.86
N PRO A 130 -9.54 -2.18 6.98
CA PRO A 130 -8.94 -3.36 7.60
C PRO A 130 -8.89 -4.58 6.69
N VAL A 131 -9.92 -4.84 5.87
CA VAL A 131 -9.91 -5.95 4.91
C VAL A 131 -8.81 -5.79 3.87
N ALA A 132 -8.55 -4.56 3.39
CA ALA A 132 -7.40 -4.29 2.53
C ALA A 132 -6.08 -4.62 3.24
N GLY A 133 -5.93 -4.26 4.51
CA GLY A 133 -4.79 -4.64 5.34
C GLY A 133 -4.61 -6.16 5.50
N TYR A 134 -5.71 -6.90 5.69
CA TYR A 134 -5.67 -8.37 5.77
C TYR A 134 -5.27 -9.01 4.44
N LEU A 135 -5.74 -8.49 3.30
CA LEU A 135 -5.30 -8.95 1.99
C LEU A 135 -3.81 -8.69 1.77
N ALA A 136 -3.29 -7.53 2.20
CA ALA A 136 -1.86 -7.22 2.14
C ALA A 136 -1.05 -8.23 2.95
N ALA A 137 -1.42 -8.43 4.22
CA ALA A 137 -0.74 -9.38 5.10
C ALA A 137 -0.77 -10.81 4.53
N SER A 138 -1.93 -11.25 4.03
CA SER A 138 -2.04 -12.58 3.39
C SER A 138 -1.15 -12.70 2.16
N TYR A 139 -1.02 -11.65 1.36
CA TYR A 139 -0.17 -11.67 0.17
C TYR A 139 1.30 -11.78 0.53
N VAL A 140 1.76 -10.95 1.47
CA VAL A 140 3.15 -10.92 1.93
C VAL A 140 3.54 -12.25 2.55
N ILE A 141 2.72 -12.79 3.47
CA ILE A 141 3.03 -14.06 4.15
C ILE A 141 3.15 -15.21 3.13
N LYS A 142 2.23 -15.31 2.16
CA LYS A 142 2.32 -16.34 1.12
C LYS A 142 3.58 -16.20 0.29
N ASN A 143 3.90 -14.96 -0.12
CA ASN A 143 5.09 -14.71 -0.93
C ASN A 143 6.39 -15.02 -0.17
N LEU A 144 6.48 -14.69 1.12
CA LEU A 144 7.63 -15.01 1.96
C LEU A 144 7.78 -16.52 2.23
N ILE A 145 6.69 -17.28 2.24
CA ILE A 145 6.74 -18.74 2.40
C ILE A 145 7.15 -19.42 1.08
N GLU A 146 6.63 -18.95 -0.06
CA GLU A 146 6.88 -19.55 -1.38
C GLU A 146 8.26 -19.23 -1.95
N ASN A 147 8.87 -18.10 -1.55
CA ASN A 147 10.21 -17.68 -2.03
C ASN A 147 11.32 -17.96 -1.00
N LYS A 148 11.09 -18.87 -0.05
CA LYS A 148 12.14 -19.46 0.80
C LYS A 148 12.81 -20.64 0.12
#